data_AF-A0AA37PYE2-F1
#
_entry.id   AF-A0AA37PYE2-F1
#
_cell.length_a   1.000
_cell.length_b   1.000
_cell.length_c   1.000
_cell.angle_alpha   90.00
_cell.angle_beta   90.00
_cell.angle_gamma   90.00
#
_symmetry.space_group_name_H-M   'P 1'
#
loop_
_entity.id
_entity.type
_entity.pdbx_description
1 polymer ?
#
loop_
_entity_poly.entity_id
_entity_poly.type
_entity_poly.pdbx_seq_one_letter_code
_entity_poly.pdbx_strand_id
1 'polypeptide(L)'
;MGRSSKYPDELRERAVRMVAEVRPQYRSQWAAITAVAGMLGIGTPETLRTWIRRSDVDGGVRPGVTSQMAEENKALRKQVAELRRANVILGGAGRLAA
;
A
#
# COMPACT_ATOMS: atom_id res chain seq x y z
N MET A 1 2.53 -11.29 11.24
CA MET A 1 2.39 -11.56 9.79
C MET A 1 1.26 -10.71 9.22
N GLY A 2 1.44 -10.15 8.02
CA GLY A 2 0.33 -9.51 7.31
C GLY A 2 -0.77 -10.56 7.09
N ARG A 3 -2.02 -10.20 7.34
CA ARG A 3 -3.16 -11.08 7.08
C ARG A 3 -3.06 -11.57 5.63
N SER A 4 -3.06 -12.88 5.43
CA SER A 4 -3.18 -13.50 4.11
C SER A 4 -4.39 -12.86 3.42
N SER A 5 -4.13 -11.97 2.47
CA SER A 5 -5.23 -11.26 1.86
C SER A 5 -6.01 -12.23 0.98
N LYS A 6 -7.33 -12.10 1.02
CA LYS A 6 -8.25 -12.88 0.18
C LYS A 6 -7.95 -12.78 -1.32
N TYR A 7 -7.18 -11.77 -1.73
CA TYR A 7 -6.74 -11.56 -3.10
C TYR A 7 -5.20 -11.54 -3.15
N PRO A 8 -4.56 -12.43 -3.93
CA PRO A 8 -3.12 -12.44 -4.14
C PRO A 8 -2.66 -11.16 -4.85
N ASP A 9 -1.40 -10.77 -4.67
CA ASP A 9 -0.91 -9.48 -5.17
C ASP A 9 -0.91 -9.41 -6.71
N GLU A 10 -0.54 -10.50 -7.39
CA GLU A 10 -0.67 -10.63 -8.85
C GLU A 10 -2.09 -10.33 -9.36
N LEU A 11 -3.13 -10.77 -8.64
CA LEU A 11 -4.51 -10.47 -9.04
C LEU A 11 -4.81 -8.98 -8.90
N ARG A 12 -4.27 -8.32 -7.88
CA ARG A 12 -4.46 -6.88 -7.66
C ARG A 12 -3.79 -6.07 -8.74
N GLU A 13 -2.52 -6.35 -9.02
CA GLU A 13 -1.74 -5.68 -10.06
C GLU A 13 -2.40 -5.85 -11.43
N ARG A 14 -2.79 -7.10 -11.76
CA ARG A 14 -3.54 -7.40 -12.98
C ARG A 14 -4.85 -6.64 -13.05
N ALA A 15 -5.63 -6.57 -11.97
CA ALA A 15 -6.90 -5.87 -11.96
C ALA A 15 -6.75 -4.36 -12.17
N VAL A 16 -5.75 -3.74 -11.53
CA VAL A 16 -5.44 -2.32 -11.70
C VAL A 16 -5.03 -2.03 -13.15
N ARG A 17 -4.12 -2.84 -13.72
CA ARG A 17 -3.69 -2.72 -15.11
C ARG A 17 -4.86 -2.87 -16.09
N MET A 18 -5.69 -3.89 -15.89
CA MET A 18 -6.84 -4.14 -16.75
C MET A 18 -7.83 -2.98 -16.73
N VAL A 19 -8.09 -2.36 -15.57
CA VAL A 19 -8.94 -1.17 -15.50
C VAL A 19 -8.35 -0.03 -16.32
N ALA A 20 -7.04 0.20 -16.27
CA ALA A 20 -6.40 1.24 -17.07
C ALA A 20 -6.52 0.96 -18.57
N GLU A 21 -6.37 -0.30 -19.00
CA GLU A 21 -6.49 -0.73 -20.40
C GLU A 21 -7.91 -0.56 -20.95
N VAL A 22 -8.93 -0.94 -20.17
CA VAL A 22 -10.33 -0.85 -20.64
C VAL A 22 -10.95 0.51 -20.37
N ARG A 23 -10.34 1.36 -19.54
CA ARG A 23 -10.88 2.70 -19.15
C ARG A 23 -11.38 3.55 -20.33
N PRO A 24 -10.69 3.64 -21.49
CA PRO A 24 -11.15 4.43 -22.63
C PRO A 24 -12.46 3.94 -23.27
N GLN A 25 -12.79 2.66 -23.08
CA GLN A 25 -13.98 2.01 -23.64
C GLN A 25 -15.26 2.31 -22.84
N TYR A 26 -15.12 2.92 -21.65
CA TYR A 26 -16.24 3.20 -20.75
C TYR A 26 -16.43 4.70 -20.53
N ARG A 27 -17.71 5.12 -20.40
CA ARG A 27 -18.09 6.51 -20.11
C ARG A 27 -17.49 7.05 -18.81
N SER A 28 -17.27 6.19 -17.81
CA SER A 28 -16.73 6.58 -16.51
C SER A 28 -15.74 5.55 -15.96
N GLN A 29 -14.83 6.02 -15.10
CA GLN A 29 -13.87 5.13 -14.43
C GLN A 29 -14.59 4.11 -13.56
N TRP A 30 -15.69 4.52 -12.92
CA TRP A 30 -16.53 3.65 -12.11
C TRP A 30 -17.16 2.51 -12.93
N ALA A 31 -17.61 2.79 -14.16
CA ALA A 31 -18.13 1.75 -15.05
C ALA A 31 -17.05 0.73 -15.43
N ALA A 32 -15.83 1.19 -15.77
CA ALA A 32 -14.69 0.29 -16.03
C ALA A 32 -14.34 -0.56 -14.80
N ILE A 33 -14.28 0.04 -13.61
CA ILE A 33 -14.02 -0.66 -12.35
C ILE A 33 -15.07 -1.73 -12.08
N THR A 34 -16.35 -1.42 -12.27
CA THR A 34 -17.46 -2.34 -12.00
C THR A 34 -17.42 -3.54 -12.95
N ALA A 35 -17.14 -3.29 -14.24
CA ALA A 35 -17.00 -4.34 -15.24
C ALA A 35 -15.83 -5.29 -14.93
N VAL A 36 -14.65 -4.73 -14.62
CA VAL A 36 -13.46 -5.54 -14.28
C VAL A 36 -13.64 -6.30 -12.97
N ALA A 37 -14.27 -5.69 -11.96
CA ALA A 37 -14.56 -6.37 -10.71
C ALA A 37 -15.46 -7.59 -10.91
N GLY A 38 -16.50 -7.46 -11.76
CA GLY A 38 -17.35 -8.59 -12.15
C GLY A 38 -16.59 -9.67 -12.93
N MET A 39 -15.74 -9.26 -13.87
CA MET A 39 -14.95 -10.19 -14.70
C MET A 39 -13.94 -11.02 -13.89
N LEU A 40 -13.33 -10.42 -12.85
CA LEU A 40 -12.31 -11.06 -12.02
C LEU A 40 -12.88 -11.69 -10.73
N GLY A 41 -14.20 -11.65 -10.52
CA GLY A 41 -14.84 -12.18 -9.31
C GLY A 41 -14.48 -11.42 -8.03
N ILE A 42 -14.15 -10.13 -8.13
CA ILE A 42 -13.85 -9.28 -6.98
C ILE A 42 -15.17 -8.84 -6.35
N GLY A 43 -15.43 -9.27 -5.12
CA GLY A 43 -16.76 -9.16 -4.50
C GLY A 43 -17.31 -7.73 -4.35
N THR A 44 -16.45 -6.70 -4.26
CA THR A 44 -16.89 -5.30 -4.26
C THR A 44 -16.06 -4.44 -5.20
N PRO A 45 -16.68 -3.64 -6.10
CA PRO A 45 -15.98 -2.68 -6.96
C PRO A 45 -15.15 -1.65 -6.16
N GLU A 46 -15.56 -1.35 -4.93
CA GLU A 46 -14.81 -0.48 -4.01
C GLU A 46 -13.44 -1.04 -3.60
N THR A 47 -13.30 -2.37 -3.56
CA THR A 47 -11.99 -3.02 -3.33
C THR A 47 -11.02 -2.63 -4.44
N LEU A 48 -11.45 -2.78 -5.69
CA LEU A 48 -10.64 -2.44 -6.86
C LEU A 48 -10.36 -0.94 -6.94
N ARG A 49 -11.33 -0.09 -6.60
CA ARG A 49 -11.13 1.37 -6.51
C ARG A 49 -10.05 1.74 -5.48
N THR A 50 -9.97 1.02 -4.37
CA THR A 50 -8.95 1.24 -3.34
C THR A 50 -7.56 0.85 -3.84
N TRP A 51 -7.44 -0.25 -4.57
CA TRP A 51 -6.16 -0.67 -5.17
C TRP A 51 -5.66 0.34 -6.21
N ILE A 52 -6.55 0.84 -7.07
CA ILE A 52 -6.19 1.88 -8.05
C ILE A 52 -5.67 3.13 -7.32
N ARG A 53 -6.36 3.59 -6.27
CA ARG A 53 -5.89 4.76 -5.49
C ARG A 53 -4.53 4.51 -4.84
N ARG A 54 -4.27 3.30 -4.33
CA ARG A 54 -2.98 2.96 -3.76
C ARG A 54 -1.89 2.97 -4.84
N SER A 55 -2.17 2.37 -6.00
CA SER A 55 -1.26 2.39 -7.15
C SER A 55 -0.97 3.80 -7.65
N ASP A 56 -1.96 4.70 -7.65
CA ASP A 56 -1.79 6.12 -7.99
C ASP A 56 -0.84 6.84 -7.02
N VAL A 57 -0.93 6.53 -5.72
CA VAL A 57 -0.03 7.09 -4.70
C VAL A 57 1.38 6.51 -4.86
N ASP A 58 1.48 5.20 -5.03
CA ASP A 58 2.78 4.52 -5.22
C ASP A 58 3.48 4.94 -6.51
N GLY A 59 2.72 5.23 -7.57
CA GLY A 59 3.22 5.78 -8.83
C GLY A 59 3.41 7.30 -8.85
N GLY A 60 3.15 8.01 -7.74
CA GLY A 60 3.35 9.46 -7.64
C GLY A 60 2.32 10.33 -8.39
N VAL A 61 1.25 9.72 -8.92
CA VAL A 61 0.13 10.44 -9.57
C VAL A 61 -0.71 11.18 -8.53
N ARG A 62 -0.79 10.64 -7.30
CA ARG A 62 -1.45 11.29 -6.16
C ARG A 62 -0.48 11.51 -5.00
N PRO A 63 -0.60 12.63 -4.27
CA PRO A 63 0.14 12.83 -3.05
C PRO A 63 -0.27 11.81 -1.98
N GLY A 64 0.71 11.26 -1.27
CA GLY A 64 0.49 10.32 -0.18
C GLY A 64 1.78 9.61 0.25
N VAL A 65 1.68 8.80 1.30
CA VAL A 65 2.79 7.94 1.75
C VAL A 65 2.77 6.67 0.91
N THR A 66 3.83 6.44 0.14
CA THR A 66 3.98 5.23 -0.66
C THR A 66 4.17 4.00 0.23
N SER A 67 3.85 2.84 -0.30
CA SER A 67 4.03 1.55 0.36
C SER A 67 5.50 1.35 0.75
N GLN A 68 6.44 1.72 -0.12
CA GLN A 68 7.88 1.70 0.17
C GLN A 68 8.25 2.62 1.35
N MET A 69 7.79 3.88 1.35
CA MET A 69 8.04 4.81 2.45
C MET A 69 7.43 4.31 3.77
N ALA A 70 6.28 3.64 3.72
CA ALA A 70 5.66 3.06 4.90
C ALA A 70 6.46 1.87 5.46
N GLU A 71 7.01 1.02 4.60
CA GLU A 71 7.89 -0.08 5.00
C GLU A 71 9.20 0.41 5.60
N GLU A 72 9.82 1.41 4.98
CA GLU A 72 11.04 2.03 5.52
C GLU A 72 10.78 2.67 6.89
N ASN A 73 9.70 3.44 7.04
CA ASN A 73 9.31 4.00 8.33
C ASN A 73 9.13 2.92 9.41
N LYS A 74 8.55 1.78 9.05
CA LYS A 74 8.37 0.67 9.98
C LYS A 74 9.71 0.04 10.36
N ALA A 75 10.61 -0.17 9.39
CA ALA A 75 11.94 -0.70 9.64
C ALA A 75 12.76 0.25 10.52
N LEU A 76 12.74 1.55 10.24
CA LEU A 76 13.38 2.59 11.04
C LEU A 76 12.82 2.64 12.46
N ARG A 77 11.49 2.59 12.63
CA ARG A 77 10.86 2.54 13.96
C ARG A 77 11.31 1.32 14.76
N LYS A 78 11.47 0.16 14.11
CA LYS A 78 11.99 -1.05 14.76
C LYS A 78 13.45 -0.85 15.20
N GLN A 79 14.30 -0.32 14.32
CA GLN A 79 15.69 -0.01 14.64
C GLN A 79 15.81 0.99 15.79
N VAL A 80 15.03 2.08 15.79
CA VAL A 80 15.00 3.06 16.88
C VAL A 80 14.56 2.42 18.20
N ALA A 81 13.57 1.53 18.17
CA ALA A 81 13.14 0.82 19.38
C ALA A 81 14.23 -0.12 19.91
N GLU A 82 14.95 -0.80 19.03
CA GLU A 82 16.07 -1.68 19.40
C GLU A 82 17.25 -0.89 19.95
N LEU A 83 17.66 0.20 19.28
CA LEU A 83 18.70 1.11 19.75
C LEU A 83 18.35 1.72 21.11
N ARG A 84 17.09 2.10 21.33
CA ARG A 84 16.62 2.58 22.64
C ARG A 84 16.74 1.52 23.71
N ARG A 85 16.37 0.26 23.43
CA ARG A 85 16.54 -0.86 24.37
C ARG A 85 18.01 -1.12 24.68
N ALA A 86 18.86 -1.17 23.66
CA ALA A 86 20.30 -1.35 23.81
C ALA A 86 20.91 -0.23 24.67
N ASN A 87 20.54 1.03 24.41
CA ASN A 87 20.99 2.17 25.21
C ASN A 87 20.53 2.09 26.67
N VAL A 88 19.32 1.59 26.96
CA VAL A 88 18.85 1.39 28.34
C VAL A 88 19.68 0.32 29.05
N ILE A 89 19.97 -0.80 28.37
CA ILE A 89 20.78 -1.89 28.94
C ILE A 89 22.23 -1.45 29.15
N LEU A 90 22.79 -0.68 28.22
CA LEU A 90 24.14 -0.12 28.31
C LEU A 90 24.21 1.15 29.20
N GLY A 91 23.19 1.42 30.01
CA GLY A 91 23.21 2.43 31.08
C GLY A 91 22.85 3.87 30.68
N GLY A 92 22.50 4.13 29.43
CA GLY A 92 22.17 5.45 28.93
C GLY A 92 23.40 6.31 28.67
N ALA A 93 24.25 5.90 27.72
CA ALA A 93 25.42 6.66 27.25
C ALA A 93 25.10 8.03 26.59
N GLY A 94 23.87 8.52 26.72
CA GLY A 94 23.44 9.82 26.20
C GLY A 94 22.42 10.50 27.10
N ARG A 95 22.42 10.25 28.41
CA ARG A 95 21.80 11.22 29.33
C ARG A 95 22.67 12.49 29.28
N LEU A 96 22.17 13.50 28.59
CA LEU A 96 22.57 14.91 28.68
C LEU A 96 23.94 15.24 28.06
N ALA A 97 23.98 15.44 26.74
CA ALA A 97 24.83 16.48 26.18
C ALA A 97 23.87 17.58 25.68
N ALA A 98 24.04 18.76 26.29
CA ALA A 98 23.24 19.97 26.16
C ALA A 98 23.09 20.47 24.72
#